data_AF-A0A1X7SHA5-F1
#
_entry.id   AF-A0A1X7SHA5-F1
#
_cell.length_a   1.000
_cell.length_b   1.000
_cell.length_c   1.000
_cell.angle_alpha   90.00
_cell.angle_beta   90.00
_cell.angle_gamma   90.00
#
_symmetry.space_group_name_H-M   'P 1'
#
loop_
_entity.id
_entity.type
_entity.pdbx_description
1 polymer ?
#
loop_
_entity_poly.entity_id
_entity_poly.type
_entity_poly.pdbx_seq_one_letter_code
_entity_poly.pdbx_strand_id
1 'polypeptide(L)'
;MSFIEAFLPDIFESLCDTVSSVGRANKRIKKSVDRTLQFLDESLQIREENEKLKSIPILGAIEGSDVMEERIRSAKETALRPVDGFVIEGFQLDHNKEA
;
A
#
# COMPACT_ATOMS: atom_id res chain seq x y z
N MET A 1 -13.58 2.81 -4.97
CA MET A 1 -13.89 2.53 -3.55
C MET A 1 -15.35 2.11 -3.27
N SER A 2 -16.15 1.70 -4.26
CA SER A 2 -17.56 1.33 -4.03
C SER A 2 -17.74 0.20 -3.01
N PHE A 3 -16.80 -0.74 -2.91
CA PHE A 3 -16.82 -1.79 -1.89
C PHE A 3 -16.66 -1.23 -0.48
N ILE A 4 -15.69 -0.32 -0.26
CA ILE A 4 -15.48 0.32 1.04
C ILE A 4 -16.70 1.17 1.43
N GLU A 5 -17.32 1.88 0.47
CA GLU A 5 -18.54 2.65 0.72
C GLU A 5 -19.74 1.76 1.09
N ALA A 6 -19.85 0.58 0.50
CA ALA A 6 -20.94 -0.35 0.81
C ALA A 6 -20.77 -1.00 2.19
N PHE A 7 -19.52 -1.26 2.61
CA PHE A 7 -19.21 -1.95 3.86
C PHE A 7 -19.06 -1.02 5.06
N LEU A 8 -18.62 0.23 4.84
CA LEU A 8 -18.35 1.24 5.87
C LEU A 8 -17.55 0.68 7.06
N PRO A 9 -16.33 0.15 6.82
CA PRO A 9 -15.51 -0.37 7.92
C PRO A 9 -15.05 0.75 8.86
N ASP A 10 -14.67 0.42 10.08
CA ASP A 10 -14.09 1.39 11.03
C ASP A 10 -12.70 1.90 10.60
N ILE A 11 -12.00 1.15 9.74
CA ILE A 11 -10.70 1.47 9.15
C ILE A 11 -10.48 0.61 7.90
N PHE A 12 -9.72 1.08 6.92
CA PHE A 12 -9.34 0.25 5.79
C PHE A 12 -7.89 0.51 5.34
N GLU A 13 -7.31 -0.49 4.69
CA GLU A 13 -6.03 -0.37 4.00
C GLU A 13 -6.23 0.09 2.56
N SER A 14 -5.39 1.00 2.07
CA SER A 14 -5.35 1.38 0.66
C SER A 14 -5.01 0.18 -0.22
N LEU A 15 -5.58 0.10 -1.43
CA LEU A 15 -5.24 -0.97 -2.37
C LEU A 15 -3.73 -0.99 -2.66
N CYS A 16 -3.13 -2.19 -2.64
CA CYS A 16 -1.69 -2.40 -2.80
C CYS A 16 -1.37 -3.46 -3.87
N ASP A 17 -0.14 -3.44 -4.39
CA ASP A 17 0.38 -4.38 -5.39
C ASP A 17 1.49 -5.27 -4.78
N THR A 18 1.15 -6.00 -3.72
CA THR A 18 2.12 -6.81 -2.98
C THR A 18 2.68 -7.94 -3.83
N VAL A 19 4.02 -8.04 -3.86
CA VAL A 19 4.74 -9.06 -4.64
C VAL A 19 5.94 -9.60 -3.88
N SER A 20 6.22 -10.88 -4.10
CA SER A 20 7.50 -11.50 -3.70
C SER A 20 8.65 -11.02 -4.59
N SER A 21 9.84 -10.93 -4.02
CA SER A 21 11.09 -10.74 -4.77
C SER A 21 11.59 -12.01 -5.44
N VAL A 22 11.15 -13.18 -4.97
CA VAL A 22 11.65 -14.48 -5.44
C VAL A 22 11.38 -14.64 -6.94
N GLY A 23 12.46 -14.74 -7.71
CA GLY A 23 12.39 -14.87 -9.17
C GLY A 23 11.88 -13.62 -9.89
N ARG A 24 11.80 -12.45 -9.24
CA ARG A 24 11.35 -11.19 -9.85
C ARG A 24 12.52 -10.23 -10.03
N ALA A 25 12.52 -9.52 -11.15
CA ALA A 25 13.47 -8.43 -11.37
C ALA A 25 13.13 -7.22 -10.49
N ASN A 26 14.13 -6.44 -10.06
CA ASN A 26 13.93 -5.20 -9.30
C ASN A 26 12.95 -4.23 -9.98
N LYS A 27 12.86 -4.24 -11.32
CA LYS A 27 11.86 -3.47 -12.08
C LYS A 27 10.42 -3.80 -11.66
N ARG A 28 10.11 -5.05 -11.30
CA ARG A 28 8.77 -5.46 -10.84
C ARG A 28 8.47 -4.94 -9.44
N ILE A 29 9.48 -4.92 -8.57
CA ILE A 29 9.39 -4.42 -7.19
C ILE A 29 9.24 -2.90 -7.18
N LYS A 30 10.02 -2.19 -8.00
CA LYS A 30 9.82 -0.75 -8.20
C LYS A 30 8.39 -0.44 -8.68
N LYS A 31 7.89 -1.23 -9.65
CA LYS A 31 6.54 -1.06 -10.20
C LYS A 31 5.43 -1.32 -9.18
N SER A 32 5.62 -2.24 -8.22
CA SER A 32 4.60 -2.43 -7.17
C SER A 32 4.53 -1.24 -6.23
N VAL A 33 5.68 -0.67 -5.85
CA VAL A 33 5.72 0.56 -5.05
C VAL A 33 5.03 1.71 -5.81
N ASP A 34 5.37 1.91 -7.09
CA ASP A 34 4.79 3.00 -7.89
C ASP A 34 3.25 2.88 -8.01
N ARG A 35 2.74 1.65 -8.24
CA ARG A 35 1.30 1.40 -8.31
C ARG A 35 0.61 1.58 -6.97
N THR A 36 1.22 1.13 -5.89
CA THR A 36 0.64 1.25 -4.55
C THR A 36 0.53 2.71 -4.13
N LEU A 37 1.53 3.54 -4.46
CA LEU A 37 1.45 4.99 -4.26
C LEU A 37 0.34 5.63 -5.12
N GLN A 38 0.23 5.23 -6.39
CA GLN A 38 -0.86 5.70 -7.26
C GLN A 38 -2.24 5.33 -6.67
N PHE A 39 -2.43 4.09 -6.23
CA PHE A 39 -3.68 3.64 -5.64
C PHE A 39 -3.99 4.36 -4.33
N LEU A 40 -2.98 4.69 -3.52
CA LEU A 40 -3.14 5.49 -2.33
C LEU A 40 -3.62 6.90 -2.66
N ASP A 41 -2.98 7.57 -3.63
CA ASP A 41 -3.34 8.93 -4.05
C ASP A 41 -4.79 8.95 -4.59
N GLU A 42 -5.18 7.97 -5.42
CA GLU A 42 -6.55 7.79 -5.90
C GLU A 42 -7.55 7.50 -4.76
N SER A 43 -7.16 6.66 -3.80
CA SER A 43 -7.98 6.31 -2.62
C SER A 43 -8.25 7.52 -1.73
N LEU A 44 -7.23 8.36 -1.51
CA LEU A 44 -7.34 9.58 -0.72
C LEU A 44 -8.24 10.61 -1.40
N GLN A 45 -8.10 10.77 -2.72
CA GLN A 45 -8.99 11.65 -3.48
C GLN A 45 -10.45 11.20 -3.35
N ILE A 46 -10.73 9.91 -3.61
CA ILE A 46 -12.10 9.38 -3.53
C ILE A 46 -12.65 9.49 -2.09
N ARG A 47 -11.82 9.26 -1.07
CA ARG A 47 -12.22 9.41 0.34
C ARG A 47 -12.60 10.85 0.67
N GLU A 48 -11.83 11.83 0.19
CA GLU A 48 -12.08 13.26 0.46
C GLU A 48 -13.36 13.76 -0.23
N GLU A 49 -13.66 13.25 -1.42
CA GLU A 49 -14.84 13.61 -2.22
C GLU A 49 -16.13 12.87 -1.78
N ASN A 50 -16.02 11.82 -0.96
CA ASN A 50 -17.14 10.98 -0.55
C ASN A 50 -17.48 11.19 0.93
N GLU A 51 -18.59 11.88 1.20
CA GLU A 51 -19.06 12.20 2.55
C GLU A 51 -19.20 10.99 3.49
N LYS A 52 -19.51 9.80 2.95
CA LYS A 52 -19.62 8.58 3.77
C LYS A 52 -18.26 8.02 4.19
N LEU A 53 -17.22 8.29 3.40
CA LEU A 53 -15.87 7.75 3.60
C LEU A 53 -14.94 8.74 4.29
N LYS A 54 -15.27 10.04 4.24
CA LYS A 54 -14.40 11.13 4.70
C LYS A 54 -13.86 10.94 6.12
N SER A 55 -14.67 10.40 7.03
CA SER A 55 -14.28 10.14 8.42
C SER A 55 -13.64 8.76 8.66
N ILE A 56 -13.58 7.88 7.67
CA ILE A 56 -13.03 6.54 7.84
C ILE A 56 -11.50 6.60 7.69
N PRO A 57 -10.73 6.19 8.71
CA PRO A 57 -9.27 6.15 8.64
C PRO A 57 -8.76 5.25 7.52
N ILE A 58 -7.68 5.69 6.88
CA ILE A 58 -6.98 4.94 5.82
C ILE A 58 -5.55 4.60 6.24
N LEU A 59 -5.20 3.32 6.14
CA LEU A 59 -3.82 2.84 6.32
C LEU A 59 -3.11 2.78 4.97
N GLY A 60 -1.92 3.38 4.89
CA GLY A 60 -1.06 3.29 3.72
C GLY A 60 -0.20 2.03 3.73
N ALA A 61 -0.21 1.26 2.64
CA ALA A 61 0.63 0.08 2.51
C ALA A 61 2.11 0.45 2.22
N ILE A 62 3.03 -0.24 2.90
CA ILE A 62 4.48 -0.15 2.68
C ILE A 62 4.96 -1.39 1.94
N GLU A 63 5.35 -1.18 0.69
CA GLU A 63 5.81 -2.21 -0.25
C GLU A 63 7.33 -2.25 -0.35
N GLY A 64 7.86 -2.92 -1.38
CA GLY A 64 9.29 -2.98 -1.69
C GLY A 64 9.93 -4.34 -1.43
N SER A 65 9.17 -5.31 -0.89
CA SER A 65 9.63 -6.69 -0.64
C SER A 65 10.98 -6.69 0.09
N ASP A 66 11.99 -7.42 -0.41
CA ASP A 66 13.35 -7.47 0.15
C ASP A 66 14.33 -6.45 -0.46
N VAL A 67 13.87 -5.61 -1.39
CA VAL A 67 14.70 -4.58 -2.02
C VAL A 67 14.71 -3.36 -1.10
N MET A 68 15.75 -3.27 -0.26
CA MET A 68 15.88 -2.25 0.79
C MET A 68 15.65 -0.81 0.29
N GLU A 69 16.18 -0.45 -0.87
CA GLU A 69 15.98 0.88 -1.45
C GLU A 69 14.50 1.18 -1.72
N GLU A 70 13.77 0.20 -2.26
CA GLU A 70 12.34 0.31 -2.57
C GLU A 70 11.48 0.30 -1.30
N ARG A 71 11.87 -0.46 -0.27
CA ARG A 71 11.25 -0.40 1.07
C ARG A 71 11.35 1.00 1.68
N ILE A 72 12.55 1.56 1.70
CA ILE A 72 12.79 2.91 2.24
C ILE A 72 12.01 3.94 1.42
N ARG A 73 12.01 3.82 0.09
CA ARG A 73 11.26 4.72 -0.79
C ARG A 73 9.76 4.63 -0.52
N SER A 74 9.18 3.43 -0.46
CA SER A 74 7.77 3.24 -0.15
C SER A 74 7.41 3.86 1.20
N ALA A 75 8.20 3.61 2.24
CA ALA A 75 7.96 4.18 3.57
C ALA A 75 7.98 5.72 3.56
N LYS A 76 9.01 6.32 2.96
CA LYS A 76 9.14 7.78 2.89
C LYS A 76 8.01 8.41 2.09
N GLU A 77 7.71 7.87 0.93
CA GLU A 77 6.67 8.42 0.05
C GLU A 77 5.28 8.27 0.66
N THR A 78 4.93 7.12 1.22
CA THR A 78 3.63 6.92 1.90
C THR A 78 3.48 7.87 3.09
N ALA A 79 4.55 8.13 3.85
CA ALA A 79 4.52 9.06 4.98
C ALA A 79 4.31 10.54 4.60
N LEU A 80 4.48 10.91 3.33
CA LEU A 80 4.15 12.26 2.84
C LEU A 80 2.64 12.44 2.57
N ARG A 81 1.86 11.36 2.58
CA ARG A 81 0.40 11.41 2.37
C ARG A 81 -0.33 11.48 3.72
N PRO A 82 -1.54 12.08 3.76
CA PRO A 82 -2.37 12.15 4.97
C PRO A 82 -3.04 10.80 5.26
N VAL A 83 -2.24 9.80 5.63
CA VAL A 83 -2.70 8.49 6.10
C VAL A 83 -2.79 8.46 7.63
N ASP A 84 -3.67 7.62 8.16
CA ASP A 84 -3.92 7.48 9.59
C ASP A 84 -3.04 6.40 10.24
N GLY A 85 -2.33 5.63 9.42
CA GLY A 85 -1.37 4.62 9.84
C GLY A 85 -0.75 3.87 8.67
N PHE A 86 0.02 2.82 8.97
CA PHE A 86 0.78 2.08 7.97
C PHE A 86 0.61 0.58 8.13
N VAL A 87 0.56 -0.15 7.01
CA VAL A 87 0.65 -1.62 6.97
C VAL A 87 1.98 -2.02 6.35
N ILE A 88 2.70 -2.93 7.00
CA ILE A 88 3.97 -3.45 6.49
C ILE A 88 3.67 -4.71 5.68
N GLU A 89 3.66 -4.59 4.35
CA GLU A 89 3.23 -5.66 3.46
C GLU A 89 4.35 -6.60 3.03
N GLY A 90 3.99 -7.80 2.58
CA GLY A 90 4.86 -8.71 1.83
C GLY A 90 5.91 -9.49 2.63
N PHE A 91 6.03 -9.33 3.96
CA PHE A 91 6.97 -10.11 4.78
C PHE A 91 6.65 -11.62 4.76
N GLN A 92 5.37 -11.97 4.60
CA GLN A 92 4.90 -13.35 4.50
C GLN A 92 5.31 -14.08 3.21
N LEU A 93 5.76 -13.36 2.17
CA LEU A 93 5.94 -13.91 0.83
C LEU A 93 7.37 -14.41 0.56
N ASP A 94 8.36 -13.93 1.31
CA ASP A 94 9.78 -14.14 1.01
C ASP A 94 10.46 -15.13 1.99
N HIS A 95 9.67 -15.99 2.64
CA HIS A 95 10.13 -16.87 3.74
C HIS A 95 11.02 -18.06 3.37
N ASN A 96 11.36 -18.29 2.09
CA ASN A 96 12.14 -19.47 1.68
C ASN A 96 13.35 -19.11 0.80
N LYS A 97 14.32 -18.37 1.36
CA LYS A 97 15.65 -18.26 0.74
C LYS A 97 16.67 -19.29 1.26
N GLU A 98 16.31 -20.09 2.27
CA GLU A 98 17.24 -21.00 2.95
C GLU A 98 16.68 -22.43 3.18
N ALA A 99 15.80 -22.94 2.31
CA ALA A 99 15.39 -24.35 2.31
C ALA A 99 15.97 -25.10 1.10
#